data_AF-A0A832I4A4-F1
#
_entry.id   AF-A0A832I4A4-F1
#
_cell.length_a   1.000
_cell.length_b   1.000
_cell.length_c   1.000
_cell.angle_alpha   90.00
_cell.angle_beta   90.00
_cell.angle_gamma   90.00
#
_symmetry.space_group_name_H-M   'P 1'
#
loop_
_entity.id
_entity.type
_entity.pdbx_description
1 polymer ?
#
loop_
_entity_poly.entity_id
_entity_poly.type
_entity_poly.pdbx_seq_one_letter_code
_entity_poly.pdbx_strand_id
1 'polypeptide(L)'
;MTDRTTPITPAAEHFAAANSWPQAGSRMTAARPDPGLAIQTADLTKQYRNPWTLKVTTGVEALNLGVARGEVVGYLGPNGAGKTTTLKLLLGLLKPTRGRAWLMGVPIEDRASRARLGFLPEQPYFYDYLNGREYLELAAGLSGLSGRDASRAALYWLGRVGLGERPRLLLRKYSKGMLQRLGLAAALVHGPELLILDEPMSGLDPFGRRDVRDLILEQRERGTTVLFSSHILPDVETLCDRVAIVMRGRLVRVATVGELVRDGRSSVEIRCTGSPVLELPAAWHGRLERIERPHETVFQLHDEEALQDVLALLMRAGARVRAVTPQRGSLEQLFMAAAGAARAALDASQAPDAPAAAEVPS
;
A
#
# COMPACT_ATOMS: atom_id res chain seq x y z
N MET A 1 -34.51 -17.08 -26.05
CA MET A 1 -34.33 -16.56 -27.42
C MET A 1 -34.81 -15.11 -27.38
N THR A 2 -34.00 -14.07 -27.50
CA THR A 2 -32.68 -13.89 -28.11
C THR A 2 -31.77 -13.04 -27.22
N ASP A 3 -30.53 -13.47 -27.19
CA ASP A 3 -29.33 -12.89 -26.60
C ASP A 3 -29.00 -11.51 -27.19
N ARG A 4 -28.51 -10.58 -26.35
CA ARG A 4 -27.86 -9.33 -26.76
C ARG A 4 -26.64 -9.10 -25.86
N THR A 5 -25.68 -9.99 -26.01
CA THR A 5 -24.27 -9.74 -25.68
C THR A 5 -23.73 -8.68 -26.65
N THR A 6 -23.58 -7.45 -26.14
CA THR A 6 -22.79 -6.41 -26.83
C THR A 6 -21.43 -6.38 -26.14
N PRO A 7 -20.31 -6.65 -26.85
CA PRO A 7 -18.99 -6.64 -26.23
C PRO A 7 -18.58 -5.19 -25.92
N ILE A 8 -18.37 -4.90 -24.64
CA ILE A 8 -17.77 -3.65 -24.17
C ILE A 8 -16.29 -3.71 -24.55
N THR A 9 -15.91 -2.90 -25.54
CA THR A 9 -14.52 -2.68 -25.93
C THR A 9 -13.74 -2.06 -24.76
N PRO A 10 -12.53 -2.53 -24.40
CA PRO A 10 -11.81 -1.97 -23.27
C PRO A 10 -11.29 -0.57 -23.59
N ALA A 11 -11.46 0.34 -22.63
CA ALA A 11 -11.19 1.77 -22.65
C ALA A 11 -9.69 2.14 -22.65
N ALA A 12 -8.88 1.53 -23.53
CA ALA A 12 -7.42 1.74 -23.57
C ALA A 12 -7.01 3.20 -23.83
N GLU A 13 -7.87 4.02 -24.46
CA GLU A 13 -7.54 5.41 -24.81
C GLU A 13 -7.79 6.42 -23.67
N HIS A 14 -8.62 6.08 -22.67
CA HIS A 14 -8.80 6.92 -21.46
C HIS A 14 -7.67 6.72 -20.43
N PHE A 15 -6.88 5.64 -20.53
CA PHE A 15 -5.77 5.34 -19.61
C PHE A 15 -4.58 6.31 -19.73
N ALA A 16 -4.36 6.91 -20.91
CA ALA A 16 -3.18 7.75 -21.13
C ALA A 16 -3.28 9.15 -20.50
N ALA A 17 -4.49 9.72 -20.40
CA ALA A 17 -4.70 11.06 -19.85
C ALA A 17 -4.80 11.08 -18.30
N ALA A 18 -5.12 9.95 -17.67
CA ALA A 18 -5.22 9.82 -16.21
C ALA A 18 -3.88 9.55 -15.50
N ASN A 19 -2.78 9.42 -16.26
CA ASN A 19 -1.46 9.03 -15.75
C ASN A 19 -0.59 10.20 -15.27
N SER A 20 -0.99 11.46 -15.43
CA SER A 20 -0.22 12.61 -14.93
C SER A 20 -0.71 13.02 -13.53
N TRP A 21 -0.17 12.37 -12.50
CA TRP A 21 -0.40 12.78 -11.11
C TRP A 21 0.70 13.70 -10.60
N PRO A 22 0.36 14.67 -9.73
CA PRO A 22 1.35 15.46 -9.03
C PRO A 22 2.26 14.54 -8.19
N GLN A 23 3.58 14.64 -8.43
CA GLN A 23 4.57 13.96 -7.59
C GLN A 23 4.51 14.44 -6.13
N ALA A 24 5.15 13.69 -5.23
CA ALA A 24 5.22 14.03 -3.81
C ALA A 24 5.62 15.51 -3.63
N GLY A 25 4.73 16.30 -3.01
CA GLY A 25 4.94 17.73 -2.76
C GLY A 25 4.26 18.70 -3.74
N SER A 26 3.62 18.23 -4.81
CA SER A 26 2.88 19.14 -5.70
C SER A 26 1.51 19.49 -5.12
N ARG A 27 1.20 20.80 -5.03
CA ARG A 27 -0.10 21.31 -4.57
C ARG A 27 -1.19 20.88 -5.54
N MET A 28 -2.11 20.01 -5.10
CA MET A 28 -3.36 19.80 -5.83
C MET A 28 -4.23 21.05 -5.66
N THR A 29 -4.39 21.82 -6.74
CA THR A 29 -5.28 23.00 -6.78
C THR A 29 -6.77 22.65 -6.75
N ALA A 30 -7.15 21.37 -6.69
CA ALA A 30 -8.52 20.96 -6.90
C ALA A 30 -9.39 21.13 -5.63
N ALA A 31 -10.05 22.29 -5.54
CA ALA A 31 -11.23 22.48 -4.70
C ALA A 31 -12.46 21.68 -5.18
N ARG A 32 -12.34 20.92 -6.27
CA ARG A 32 -13.41 20.14 -6.89
C ARG A 32 -13.06 18.64 -6.96
N PRO A 33 -14.04 17.76 -6.72
CA PRO A 33 -13.87 16.33 -6.90
C PRO A 33 -13.64 15.98 -8.37
N ASP A 34 -12.73 15.05 -8.63
CA ASP A 34 -12.51 14.44 -9.94
C ASP A 34 -13.38 13.18 -10.08
N PRO A 35 -14.29 13.10 -11.07
CA PRO A 35 -15.16 11.95 -11.26
C PRO A 35 -14.42 10.64 -11.61
N GLY A 36 -13.20 10.72 -12.16
CA GLY A 36 -12.34 9.57 -12.45
C GLY A 36 -11.78 8.89 -11.21
N LEU A 37 -11.88 9.53 -10.04
CA LEU A 37 -11.29 9.05 -8.79
C LEU A 37 -12.33 8.41 -7.87
N ALA A 38 -11.96 7.26 -7.33
CA ALA A 38 -12.68 6.61 -6.25
C ALA A 38 -12.30 7.20 -4.88
N ILE A 39 -11.05 7.61 -4.71
CA ILE A 39 -10.56 8.32 -3.52
C ILE A 39 -9.78 9.55 -3.98
N GLN A 40 -10.04 10.69 -3.34
CA GLN A 40 -9.27 11.91 -3.55
C GLN A 40 -9.06 12.60 -2.21
N THR A 41 -7.83 13.02 -1.91
CA THR A 41 -7.50 13.86 -0.76
C THR A 41 -6.77 15.12 -1.21
N ALA A 42 -7.07 16.25 -0.58
CA ALA A 42 -6.45 17.53 -0.85
C ALA A 42 -5.96 18.14 0.47
N ASP A 43 -4.63 18.20 0.64
CA ASP A 43 -3.94 18.68 1.84
C ASP A 43 -4.49 18.10 3.15
N LEU A 44 -4.95 16.85 3.11
CA LEU A 44 -5.64 16.21 4.22
C LEU A 44 -4.68 16.10 5.41
N THR A 45 -5.06 16.72 6.52
CA THR A 45 -4.19 16.87 7.69
C THR A 45 -4.96 16.52 8.96
N LYS A 46 -4.33 15.72 9.83
CA LYS A 46 -4.84 15.38 11.15
C LYS A 46 -3.78 15.58 12.22
N GLN A 47 -4.09 16.50 13.13
CA GLN A 47 -3.32 16.77 14.34
C GLN A 47 -4.11 16.34 15.57
N TYR A 48 -3.39 15.76 16.52
CA TYR A 48 -3.90 15.36 17.83
C TYR A 48 -3.27 16.27 18.88
N ARG A 49 -4.11 17.00 19.62
CA ARG A 49 -3.66 17.82 20.74
C ARG A 49 -3.89 17.04 22.02
N ASN A 50 -2.83 16.82 22.78
CA ASN A 50 -2.95 16.28 24.12
C ASN A 50 -3.46 17.40 25.06
N PRO A 51 -4.63 17.24 25.70
CA PRO A 51 -5.19 18.29 26.55
C PRO A 51 -4.34 18.54 27.81
N TRP A 52 -3.60 17.56 28.29
CA TRP A 52 -2.77 17.66 29.49
C TRP A 52 -1.40 18.28 29.25
N THR A 53 -0.73 17.88 28.17
CA THR A 53 0.63 18.34 27.89
C THR A 53 0.69 19.47 26.87
N LEU A 54 -0.46 19.87 26.30
CA LEU A 54 -0.59 20.80 25.17
C LEU A 54 0.19 20.39 23.91
N LYS A 55 0.88 19.24 23.93
CA LYS A 55 1.67 18.74 22.82
C LYS A 55 0.76 18.40 21.64
N VAL A 56 1.15 18.89 20.47
CA VAL A 56 0.49 18.58 19.20
C VAL A 56 1.31 17.51 18.47
N THR A 57 0.67 16.40 18.15
CA THR A 57 1.24 15.32 17.34
C THR A 57 0.51 15.26 16.01
N THR A 58 1.24 15.35 14.91
CA THR A 58 0.67 15.23 13.56
C THR A 58 0.64 13.76 13.16
N GLY A 59 -0.56 13.22 12.91
CA GLY A 59 -0.75 11.83 12.46
C GLY A 59 -0.81 11.70 10.94
N VAL A 60 -1.31 12.73 10.25
CA VAL A 60 -1.33 12.86 8.79
C VAL A 60 -1.08 14.33 8.45
N GLU A 61 -0.26 14.62 7.45
CA GLU A 61 0.17 15.97 7.10
C GLU A 61 0.13 16.18 5.58
N ALA A 62 -0.68 17.16 5.15
CA ALA A 62 -0.79 17.59 3.75
C ALA A 62 -0.89 16.41 2.76
N LEU A 63 -1.69 15.40 3.09
CA LEU A 63 -1.82 14.19 2.28
C LEU A 63 -2.63 14.49 1.02
N ASN A 64 -1.99 14.33 -0.13
CA ASN A 64 -2.57 14.44 -1.47
C ASN A 64 -2.51 13.08 -2.16
N LEU A 65 -3.55 12.28 -2.01
CA LEU A 65 -3.69 10.94 -2.54
C LEU A 65 -4.85 10.91 -3.53
N GLY A 66 -4.69 10.22 -4.64
CA GLY A 66 -5.85 9.79 -5.40
C GLY A 66 -5.71 8.41 -6.01
N VAL A 67 -6.85 7.73 -6.02
CA VAL A 67 -7.01 6.33 -6.41
C VAL A 67 -8.04 6.27 -7.51
N ALA A 68 -7.67 5.71 -8.65
CA ALA A 68 -8.55 5.62 -9.81
C ALA A 68 -9.66 4.58 -9.58
N ARG A 69 -10.78 4.74 -10.29
CA ARG A 69 -11.84 3.74 -10.30
C ARG A 69 -11.33 2.43 -10.91
N GLY A 70 -11.63 1.29 -10.28
CA GLY A 70 -11.22 -0.05 -10.72
C GLY A 70 -9.75 -0.42 -10.44
N GLU A 71 -9.00 0.44 -9.75
CA GLU A 71 -7.59 0.20 -9.42
C GLU A 71 -7.42 -0.47 -8.06
N VAL A 72 -6.37 -1.29 -7.90
CA VAL A 72 -5.88 -1.78 -6.61
C VAL A 72 -4.66 -0.97 -6.19
N VAL A 73 -4.78 -0.24 -5.08
CA VAL A 73 -3.70 0.59 -4.52
C VAL A 73 -3.28 0.06 -3.15
N GLY A 74 -1.97 -0.20 -3.02
CA GLY A 74 -1.33 -0.53 -1.75
C GLY A 74 -0.90 0.73 -1.00
N TYR A 75 -1.44 0.96 0.18
CA TYR A 75 -1.04 2.05 1.08
C TYR A 75 0.04 1.55 2.05
N LEU A 76 1.29 1.63 1.60
CA LEU A 76 2.45 1.03 2.23
C LEU A 76 3.11 1.99 3.22
N GLY A 77 3.46 1.51 4.41
CA GLY A 77 4.22 2.31 5.38
C GLY A 77 4.53 1.54 6.65
N PRO A 78 5.55 1.95 7.43
CA PRO A 78 5.84 1.32 8.71
C PRO A 78 4.72 1.57 9.73
N ASN A 79 4.81 0.92 10.89
CA ASN A 79 3.92 1.21 12.00
C ASN A 79 4.08 2.67 12.46
N GLY A 80 2.97 3.34 12.76
CA GLY A 80 2.97 4.76 13.11
C GLY A 80 3.10 5.72 11.91
N ALA A 81 3.12 5.23 10.67
CA ALA A 81 3.20 6.08 9.48
C ALA A 81 1.94 6.92 9.20
N GLY A 82 0.83 6.68 9.90
CA GLY A 82 -0.45 7.37 9.66
C GLY A 82 -1.44 6.58 8.81
N LYS A 83 -1.18 5.29 8.52
CA LYS A 83 -2.06 4.39 7.73
C LYS A 83 -3.49 4.35 8.26
N THR A 84 -3.68 3.79 9.45
CA THR A 84 -4.98 3.70 10.12
C THR A 84 -5.61 5.08 10.38
N THR A 85 -4.82 6.13 10.63
CA THR A 85 -5.38 7.49 10.76
C THR A 85 -5.97 7.97 9.44
N THR A 86 -5.27 7.76 8.32
CA THR A 86 -5.76 8.10 6.98
C THR A 86 -7.05 7.36 6.69
N LEU A 87 -7.09 6.04 6.90
CA LEU A 87 -8.29 5.24 6.64
C LEU A 87 -9.47 5.71 7.50
N LYS A 88 -9.25 5.99 8.79
CA LYS A 88 -10.29 6.54 9.68
C LYS A 88 -10.78 7.92 9.25
N LEU A 89 -9.95 8.77 8.65
CA LEU A 89 -10.39 10.03 8.05
C LEU A 89 -11.29 9.77 6.85
N LEU A 90 -10.88 8.89 5.93
CA LEU A 90 -11.69 8.52 4.75
C LEU A 90 -13.04 7.93 5.14
N LEU A 91 -13.08 7.14 6.21
CA LEU A 91 -14.31 6.55 6.77
C LEU A 91 -15.19 7.55 7.52
N GLY A 92 -14.77 8.81 7.68
CA GLY A 92 -15.47 9.80 8.50
C GLY A 92 -15.49 9.48 10.01
N LEU A 93 -14.71 8.48 10.46
CA LEU A 93 -14.55 8.13 11.88
C LEU A 93 -13.68 9.14 12.63
N LEU A 94 -12.84 9.87 11.88
CA LEU A 94 -12.10 11.02 12.37
C LEU A 94 -12.43 12.23 11.51
N LYS A 95 -12.54 13.40 12.15
CA LYS A 95 -12.62 14.68 11.42
C LYS A 95 -11.20 15.17 11.07
N PRO A 96 -10.96 15.63 9.84
CA PRO A 96 -9.70 16.29 9.50
C PRO A 96 -9.51 17.56 10.34
N THR A 97 -8.27 17.90 10.65
CA THR A 97 -7.92 19.20 11.23
C THR A 97 -7.95 20.28 10.15
N ARG A 98 -7.45 19.96 8.96
CA ARG A 98 -7.47 20.78 7.73
C ARG A 98 -7.47 19.87 6.50
N GLY A 99 -7.73 20.47 5.34
CA GLY A 99 -7.81 19.74 4.07
C GLY A 99 -9.18 19.10 3.86
N ARG A 100 -9.32 18.38 2.75
CA ARG A 100 -10.58 17.77 2.29
C ARG A 100 -10.33 16.38 1.72
N ALA A 101 -11.36 15.55 1.72
CA ALA A 101 -11.34 14.27 1.02
C ALA A 101 -12.71 13.93 0.43
N TRP A 102 -12.69 13.14 -0.63
CA TRP A 102 -13.87 12.68 -1.34
C TRP A 102 -13.76 11.18 -1.61
N LEU A 103 -14.89 10.49 -1.50
CA LEU A 103 -15.06 9.12 -1.97
C LEU A 103 -16.06 9.14 -3.12
N MET A 104 -15.64 8.67 -4.30
CA MET A 104 -16.49 8.61 -5.49
C MET A 104 -17.16 9.96 -5.82
N GLY A 105 -16.43 11.06 -5.60
CA GLY A 105 -16.90 12.44 -5.79
C GLY A 105 -17.74 13.03 -4.64
N VAL A 106 -18.07 12.25 -3.61
CA VAL A 106 -18.85 12.70 -2.46
C VAL A 106 -17.92 13.06 -1.29
N PRO A 107 -18.05 14.25 -0.66
CA PRO A 107 -17.25 14.62 0.51
C PRO A 107 -17.39 13.62 1.66
N ILE A 108 -16.29 13.34 2.36
CA ILE A 108 -16.28 12.38 3.50
C ILE A 108 -17.16 12.83 4.68
N GLU A 109 -17.49 14.11 4.77
CA GLU A 109 -18.42 14.64 5.76
C GLU A 109 -19.87 14.18 5.52
N ASP A 110 -20.22 13.88 4.27
CA ASP A 110 -21.55 13.37 3.90
C ASP A 110 -21.62 11.86 4.11
N ARG A 111 -22.69 11.38 4.75
CA ARG A 111 -22.98 9.95 4.90
C ARG A 111 -23.11 9.20 3.57
N ALA A 112 -23.54 9.86 2.51
CA ALA A 112 -23.68 9.25 1.19
C ALA A 112 -22.34 8.74 0.64
N SER A 113 -21.21 9.33 1.04
CA SER A 113 -19.86 8.88 0.65
C SER A 113 -19.56 7.42 1.00
N ARG A 114 -20.22 6.91 2.05
CA ARG A 114 -19.98 5.56 2.61
C ARG A 114 -20.99 4.53 2.15
N ALA A 115 -22.05 4.94 1.45
CA ALA A 115 -23.13 4.03 1.04
C ALA A 115 -22.65 2.89 0.12
N ARG A 116 -21.61 3.16 -0.68
CA ARG A 116 -21.01 2.19 -1.63
C ARG A 116 -19.60 1.76 -1.21
N LEU A 117 -19.25 1.99 0.06
CA LEU A 117 -17.95 1.64 0.64
C LEU A 117 -18.06 0.33 1.41
N GLY A 118 -17.12 -0.59 1.16
CA GLY A 118 -16.83 -1.73 2.02
C GLY A 118 -15.62 -1.41 2.90
N PHE A 119 -15.65 -1.81 4.17
CA PHE A 119 -14.52 -1.60 5.08
C PHE A 119 -14.21 -2.84 5.92
N LEU A 120 -12.93 -3.23 5.95
CA LEU A 120 -12.38 -4.22 6.87
C LEU A 120 -11.34 -3.55 7.79
N PRO A 121 -11.58 -3.45 9.11
CA PRO A 121 -10.55 -3.02 10.04
C PRO A 121 -9.49 -4.12 10.27
N GLU A 122 -8.31 -3.74 10.79
CA GLU A 122 -7.22 -4.67 11.15
C GLU A 122 -7.70 -5.73 12.15
N GLN A 123 -8.51 -5.31 13.11
CA GLN A 123 -9.10 -6.17 14.12
C GLN A 123 -10.62 -5.99 14.11
N PRO A 124 -11.35 -6.80 13.33
CA PRO A 124 -12.79 -6.73 13.31
C PRO A 124 -13.37 -7.22 14.64
N TYR A 125 -14.33 -6.45 15.17
CA TYR A 125 -15.08 -6.80 16.35
C TYR A 125 -16.34 -7.55 15.95
N PHE A 126 -16.61 -8.67 16.64
CA PHE A 126 -17.76 -9.53 16.34
C PHE A 126 -18.59 -9.79 17.59
N TYR A 127 -19.89 -9.95 17.37
CA TYR A 127 -20.81 -10.49 18.37
C TYR A 127 -20.61 -12.00 18.46
N ASP A 128 -19.95 -12.44 19.53
CA ASP A 128 -19.45 -13.80 19.71
C ASP A 128 -20.56 -14.88 19.78
N TYR A 129 -21.78 -14.44 20.13
CA TYR A 129 -23.02 -15.23 20.21
C TYR A 129 -23.76 -15.38 18.88
N LEU A 130 -23.38 -14.64 17.82
CA LEU A 130 -23.95 -14.84 16.48
C LEU A 130 -23.26 -16.00 15.77
N ASN A 131 -23.87 -16.52 14.71
CA ASN A 131 -23.17 -17.32 13.69
C ASN A 131 -22.82 -16.49 12.45
N GLY A 132 -22.03 -17.07 11.54
CA GLY A 132 -21.55 -16.36 10.34
C GLY A 132 -22.67 -15.86 9.42
N ARG A 133 -23.77 -16.61 9.29
CA ARG A 133 -24.92 -16.17 8.47
C ARG A 133 -25.62 -14.97 9.11
N GLU A 134 -25.94 -15.06 10.40
CA GLU A 134 -26.61 -13.99 11.14
C GLU A 134 -25.81 -12.69 11.10
N TYR A 135 -24.48 -12.79 11.26
CA TYR A 135 -23.60 -11.64 11.17
C TYR A 135 -23.58 -11.01 9.78
N LEU A 136 -23.54 -11.81 8.71
CA LEU A 136 -23.58 -11.29 7.34
C LEU A 136 -24.96 -10.71 6.98
N GLU A 137 -26.05 -11.30 7.46
CA GLU A 137 -27.40 -10.73 7.31
C GLU A 137 -27.52 -9.38 8.04
N LEU A 138 -26.93 -9.26 9.23
CA LEU A 138 -26.83 -7.99 9.96
C LEU A 138 -26.01 -6.94 9.18
N ALA A 139 -24.82 -7.31 8.68
CA ALA A 139 -23.97 -6.40 7.91
C ALA A 139 -24.65 -5.94 6.60
N ALA A 140 -25.35 -6.85 5.92
CA ALA A 140 -26.14 -6.56 4.73
C ALA A 140 -27.28 -5.59 5.04
N GLY A 141 -28.00 -5.83 6.16
CA GLY A 141 -29.06 -4.96 6.66
C GLY A 141 -28.59 -3.53 6.93
N LEU A 142 -27.46 -3.38 7.62
CA LEU A 142 -26.84 -2.08 7.90
C LEU A 142 -26.40 -1.34 6.64
N SER A 143 -26.17 -2.08 5.55
CA SER A 143 -25.74 -1.55 4.25
C SER A 143 -26.90 -1.37 3.26
N GLY A 144 -28.15 -1.51 3.72
CA GLY A 144 -29.36 -1.21 2.93
C GLY A 144 -29.98 -2.39 2.19
N LEU A 145 -29.45 -3.61 2.32
CA LEU A 145 -30.11 -4.81 1.82
C LEU A 145 -31.21 -5.26 2.80
N SER A 146 -32.26 -5.92 2.31
CA SER A 146 -33.35 -6.37 3.17
C SER A 146 -33.91 -7.74 2.76
N GLY A 147 -34.58 -8.39 3.72
CA GLY A 147 -35.31 -9.65 3.53
C GLY A 147 -34.51 -10.72 2.77
N ARG A 148 -35.06 -11.13 1.62
CA ARG A 148 -34.49 -12.21 0.80
C ARG A 148 -33.14 -11.84 0.17
N ASP A 149 -32.90 -10.56 -0.12
CA ASP A 149 -31.65 -10.14 -0.76
C ASP A 149 -30.49 -10.15 0.22
N ALA A 150 -30.71 -9.68 1.45
CA ALA A 150 -29.73 -9.79 2.53
C ALA A 150 -29.37 -11.27 2.82
N SER A 151 -30.38 -12.15 2.90
CA SER A 151 -30.14 -13.57 3.17
C SER A 151 -29.40 -14.28 2.03
N ARG A 152 -29.73 -13.94 0.77
CA ARG A 152 -29.06 -14.46 -0.42
C ARG A 152 -27.59 -14.02 -0.48
N ALA A 153 -27.33 -12.74 -0.24
CA ALA A 153 -25.99 -12.19 -0.20
C ALA A 153 -25.16 -12.82 0.93
N ALA A 154 -25.74 -12.97 2.12
CA ALA A 154 -25.09 -13.62 3.25
C ALA A 154 -24.70 -15.07 2.94
N LEU A 155 -25.61 -15.88 2.38
CA LEU A 155 -25.31 -17.27 2.00
C LEU A 155 -24.24 -17.36 0.90
N TYR A 156 -24.33 -16.50 -0.12
CA TYR A 156 -23.33 -16.42 -1.17
C TYR A 156 -21.94 -16.13 -0.60
N TRP A 157 -21.79 -15.07 0.20
CA TRP A 157 -20.50 -14.67 0.72
C TRP A 157 -19.96 -15.66 1.76
N LEU A 158 -20.81 -16.23 2.61
CA LEU A 158 -20.41 -17.28 3.56
C LEU A 158 -19.85 -18.51 2.83
N GLY A 159 -20.49 -18.91 1.72
CA GLY A 159 -19.99 -19.96 0.85
C GLY A 159 -18.67 -19.57 0.17
N ARG A 160 -18.60 -18.35 -0.41
CA ARG A 160 -17.41 -17.88 -1.12
C ARG A 160 -16.17 -17.82 -0.25
N VAL A 161 -16.30 -17.44 1.02
CA VAL A 161 -15.16 -17.41 1.95
C VAL A 161 -14.91 -18.76 2.66
N GLY A 162 -15.56 -19.84 2.21
CA GLY A 162 -15.31 -21.19 2.74
C GLY A 162 -15.79 -21.39 4.18
N LEU A 163 -16.86 -20.71 4.58
CA LEU A 163 -17.47 -20.80 5.92
C LEU A 163 -18.88 -21.40 5.89
N GLY A 164 -19.35 -21.84 4.71
CA GLY A 164 -20.70 -22.36 4.49
C GLY A 164 -20.98 -23.75 5.09
N GLU A 165 -19.95 -24.53 5.41
CA GLU A 165 -20.11 -25.91 5.90
C GLU A 165 -20.70 -26.01 7.31
N ARG A 166 -20.48 -24.98 8.14
CA ARG A 166 -20.91 -24.96 9.55
C ARG A 166 -21.73 -23.70 9.86
N PRO A 167 -22.92 -23.54 9.26
CA PRO A 167 -23.68 -22.29 9.32
C PRO A 167 -24.19 -21.97 10.74
N ARG A 168 -24.27 -22.96 11.63
CA ARG A 168 -24.69 -22.78 13.03
C ARG A 168 -23.53 -22.61 14.01
N LEU A 169 -22.28 -22.67 13.55
CA LEU A 169 -21.13 -22.48 14.41
C LEU A 169 -21.08 -21.02 14.86
N LEU A 170 -21.04 -20.81 16.17
CA LEU A 170 -20.97 -19.49 16.77
C LEU A 170 -19.60 -18.84 16.55
N LEU A 171 -19.57 -17.51 16.41
CA LEU A 171 -18.36 -16.74 16.12
C LEU A 171 -17.30 -16.88 17.22
N ARG A 172 -17.68 -17.08 18.49
CA ARG A 172 -16.73 -17.39 19.57
C ARG A 172 -15.89 -18.66 19.34
N LYS A 173 -16.27 -19.51 18.39
CA LYS A 173 -15.56 -20.74 18.01
C LYS A 173 -14.77 -20.60 16.72
N TYR A 174 -14.78 -19.41 16.10
CA TYR A 174 -14.03 -19.16 14.87
C TYR A 174 -12.56 -18.93 15.20
N SER A 175 -11.66 -19.44 14.37
CA SER A 175 -10.26 -19.04 14.44
C SER A 175 -10.09 -17.59 13.98
N LYS A 176 -8.95 -16.97 14.30
CA LYS A 176 -8.62 -15.63 13.79
C LYS A 176 -8.77 -15.53 12.27
N GLY A 177 -8.30 -16.53 11.52
CA GLY A 177 -8.42 -16.55 10.06
C GLY A 177 -9.86 -16.72 9.56
N MET A 178 -10.72 -17.44 10.28
CA MET A 178 -12.15 -17.52 9.96
C MET A 178 -12.85 -16.18 10.20
N LEU A 179 -12.53 -15.51 11.31
CA LEU A 179 -13.07 -14.17 11.61
C LEU A 179 -12.61 -13.13 10.58
N GLN A 180 -11.35 -13.18 10.16
CA GLN A 180 -10.84 -12.27 9.11
C GLN A 180 -11.58 -12.47 7.78
N ARG A 181 -11.76 -13.71 7.35
CA ARG A 181 -12.53 -14.07 6.15
C ARG A 181 -14.01 -13.63 6.26
N LEU A 182 -14.62 -13.79 7.43
CA LEU A 182 -15.97 -13.31 7.69
C LEU A 182 -16.06 -11.78 7.63
N GLY A 183 -15.08 -11.06 8.19
CA GLY A 183 -15.01 -9.60 8.12
C GLY A 183 -14.88 -9.12 6.67
N LEU A 184 -14.06 -9.79 5.86
CA LEU A 184 -13.93 -9.49 4.44
C LEU A 184 -15.24 -9.74 3.68
N ALA A 185 -15.92 -10.86 3.96
CA ALA A 185 -17.27 -11.12 3.44
C ALA A 185 -18.27 -10.03 3.83
N ALA A 186 -18.24 -9.55 5.08
CA ALA A 186 -19.12 -8.48 5.55
C ALA A 186 -18.83 -7.15 4.84
N ALA A 187 -17.56 -6.84 4.55
CA ALA A 187 -17.19 -5.65 3.79
C ALA A 187 -17.73 -5.69 2.34
N LEU A 188 -17.99 -6.88 1.80
CA LEU A 188 -18.38 -7.11 0.41
C LEU A 188 -19.87 -7.44 0.22
N VAL A 189 -20.59 -7.67 1.31
CA VAL A 189 -21.93 -8.28 1.28
C VAL A 189 -22.95 -7.47 0.48
N HIS A 190 -22.82 -6.15 0.45
CA HIS A 190 -23.68 -5.22 -0.27
C HIS A 190 -23.18 -4.82 -1.66
N GLY A 191 -22.09 -5.41 -2.14
CA GLY A 191 -21.52 -5.11 -3.46
C GLY A 191 -20.96 -3.68 -3.57
N PRO A 192 -19.92 -3.32 -2.79
CA PRO A 192 -19.36 -1.97 -2.82
C PRO A 192 -18.63 -1.65 -4.13
N GLU A 193 -18.61 -0.37 -4.50
CA GLU A 193 -17.76 0.15 -5.60
C GLU A 193 -16.31 0.41 -5.12
N LEU A 194 -16.14 0.68 -3.83
CA LEU A 194 -14.86 0.95 -3.20
C LEU A 194 -14.69 0.07 -1.96
N LEU A 195 -13.55 -0.62 -1.86
CA LEU A 195 -13.17 -1.42 -0.71
C LEU A 195 -11.94 -0.81 -0.03
N ILE A 196 -12.05 -0.51 1.27
CA ILE A 196 -10.92 -0.09 2.11
C ILE A 196 -10.60 -1.21 3.09
N LEU A 197 -9.35 -1.69 3.09
CA LEU A 197 -8.91 -2.79 3.94
C LEU A 197 -7.72 -2.35 4.80
N ASP A 198 -7.84 -2.42 6.13
CA ASP A 198 -6.74 -2.12 7.04
C ASP A 198 -5.99 -3.42 7.40
N GLU A 199 -4.76 -3.58 6.91
CA GLU A 199 -3.88 -4.72 7.17
C GLU A 199 -4.57 -6.09 6.97
N PRO A 200 -5.24 -6.34 5.80
CA PRO A 200 -6.17 -7.46 5.63
C PRO A 200 -5.53 -8.85 5.76
N MET A 201 -4.22 -8.94 5.58
CA MET A 201 -3.42 -10.17 5.62
C MET A 201 -2.67 -10.37 6.94
N SER A 202 -2.85 -9.46 7.91
CA SER A 202 -2.12 -9.47 9.17
C SER A 202 -2.51 -10.64 10.07
N GLY A 203 -1.50 -11.42 10.48
CA GLY A 203 -1.66 -12.58 11.36
C GLY A 203 -2.48 -13.73 10.77
N LEU A 204 -2.53 -13.83 9.43
CA LEU A 204 -2.98 -15.01 8.71
C LEU A 204 -1.81 -15.95 8.40
N ASP A 205 -2.10 -17.24 8.32
CA ASP A 205 -1.18 -18.24 7.77
C ASP A 205 -1.05 -18.10 6.23
N PRO A 206 -0.11 -18.82 5.58
CA PRO A 206 0.08 -18.70 4.13
C PRO A 206 -1.15 -19.00 3.29
N PHE A 207 -2.03 -19.91 3.73
CA PHE A 207 -3.26 -20.25 3.01
C PHE A 207 -4.30 -19.13 3.12
N GLY A 208 -4.51 -18.60 4.33
CA GLY A 208 -5.41 -17.47 4.55
C GLY A 208 -4.96 -16.20 3.82
N ARG A 209 -3.64 -15.96 3.75
CA ARG A 209 -3.10 -14.85 2.93
C ARG A 209 -3.43 -15.03 1.46
N ARG A 210 -3.28 -16.24 0.92
CA ARG A 210 -3.64 -16.57 -0.46
C ARG A 210 -5.13 -16.35 -0.70
N ASP A 211 -6.00 -16.81 0.19
CA ASP A 211 -7.46 -16.64 0.04
C ASP A 211 -7.86 -15.16 -0.02
N VAL A 212 -7.32 -14.32 0.88
CA VAL A 212 -7.58 -12.88 0.88
C VAL A 212 -7.06 -12.23 -0.40
N ARG A 213 -5.87 -12.61 -0.84
CA ARG A 213 -5.26 -12.11 -2.07
C ARG A 213 -6.12 -12.42 -3.29
N ASP A 214 -6.50 -13.69 -3.44
CA ASP A 214 -7.28 -14.16 -4.58
C ASP A 214 -8.66 -13.48 -4.61
N LEU A 215 -9.24 -13.18 -3.43
CA LEU A 215 -10.48 -12.43 -3.33
C LEU A 215 -10.33 -10.94 -3.71
N ILE A 216 -9.23 -10.28 -3.34
CA ILE A 216 -8.93 -8.90 -3.78
C ILE A 216 -8.80 -8.85 -5.30
N LEU A 217 -8.10 -9.81 -5.91
CA LEU A 217 -7.95 -9.90 -7.36
C LEU A 217 -9.29 -10.14 -8.06
N GLU A 218 -10.16 -11.00 -7.51
CA GLU A 218 -11.52 -11.19 -8.02
C GLU A 218 -12.32 -9.87 -7.99
N GLN A 219 -12.18 -9.06 -6.94
CA GLN A 219 -12.88 -7.77 -6.87
C GLN A 219 -12.34 -6.76 -7.90
N ARG A 220 -11.02 -6.75 -8.11
CA ARG A 220 -10.40 -5.97 -9.19
C ARG A 220 -10.97 -6.35 -10.55
N GLU A 221 -11.06 -7.66 -10.86
CA GLU A 221 -11.62 -8.14 -12.13
C GLU A 221 -13.09 -7.74 -12.33
N ARG A 222 -13.84 -7.57 -11.24
CA ARG A 222 -15.22 -7.05 -11.24
C ARG A 222 -15.31 -5.52 -11.36
N GLY A 223 -14.17 -4.82 -11.38
CA GLY A 223 -14.09 -3.36 -11.49
C GLY A 223 -14.21 -2.61 -10.16
N THR A 224 -14.17 -3.31 -9.01
CA THR A 224 -14.17 -2.70 -7.68
C THR A 224 -12.82 -2.03 -7.42
N THR A 225 -12.83 -0.78 -6.97
CA THR A 225 -11.59 -0.14 -6.47
C THR A 225 -11.21 -0.72 -5.12
N VAL A 226 -9.92 -1.00 -4.91
CA VAL A 226 -9.41 -1.48 -3.62
C VAL A 226 -8.28 -0.58 -3.14
N LEU A 227 -8.40 -0.06 -1.91
CA LEU A 227 -7.29 0.53 -1.16
C LEU A 227 -7.01 -0.36 0.05
N PHE A 228 -5.82 -0.93 0.16
CA PHE A 228 -5.45 -1.70 1.34
C PHE A 228 -4.16 -1.18 1.98
N SER A 229 -4.13 -1.10 3.31
CA SER A 229 -2.89 -0.80 4.03
C SER A 229 -2.07 -2.07 4.22
N SER A 230 -0.75 -1.94 4.14
CA SER A 230 0.18 -3.01 4.49
C SER A 230 1.50 -2.41 4.98
N HIS A 231 2.24 -3.18 5.76
CA HIS A 231 3.65 -2.96 6.06
C HIS A 231 4.54 -4.04 5.42
N ILE A 232 3.94 -4.94 4.63
CA ILE A 232 4.58 -6.11 4.03
C ILE A 232 4.66 -5.89 2.52
N LEU A 233 5.90 -5.85 2.02
CA LEU A 233 6.18 -5.56 0.62
C LEU A 233 5.71 -6.63 -0.38
N PRO A 234 5.90 -7.93 -0.11
CA PRO A 234 5.38 -8.97 -1.01
C PRO A 234 3.87 -8.89 -1.29
N ASP A 235 3.10 -8.41 -0.31
CA ASP A 235 1.66 -8.23 -0.45
C ASP A 235 1.32 -7.17 -1.51
N VAL A 236 2.05 -6.04 -1.50
CA VAL A 236 1.83 -4.97 -2.47
C VAL A 236 2.37 -5.31 -3.87
N GLU A 237 3.50 -6.01 -3.95
CA GLU A 237 4.09 -6.50 -5.21
C GLU A 237 3.14 -7.37 -6.02
N THR A 238 2.40 -8.24 -5.33
CA THR A 238 1.59 -9.26 -5.99
C THR A 238 0.20 -8.73 -6.38
N LEU A 239 -0.32 -7.73 -5.65
CA LEU A 239 -1.72 -7.30 -5.74
C LEU A 239 -1.92 -5.96 -6.44
N CYS A 240 -0.98 -5.04 -6.31
CA CYS A 240 -1.25 -3.65 -6.60
C CYS A 240 -1.00 -3.31 -8.07
N ASP A 241 -1.85 -2.45 -8.61
CA ASP A 241 -1.52 -1.69 -9.82
C ASP A 241 -0.52 -0.57 -9.45
N ARG A 242 -0.76 0.11 -8.31
CA ARG A 242 0.09 1.18 -7.75
C ARG A 242 0.30 1.07 -6.24
N VAL A 243 1.43 1.59 -5.78
CA VAL A 243 1.77 1.67 -4.36
C VAL A 243 1.94 3.12 -3.96
N ALA A 244 1.26 3.52 -2.89
CA ALA A 244 1.40 4.80 -2.22
C ALA A 244 2.19 4.60 -0.92
N ILE A 245 3.42 5.12 -0.87
CA ILE A 245 4.35 4.98 0.25
C ILE A 245 4.17 6.17 1.20
N VAL A 246 3.85 5.87 2.45
CA VAL A 246 3.57 6.86 3.49
C VAL A 246 4.46 6.67 4.70
N MET A 247 4.98 7.79 5.21
CA MET A 247 5.83 7.81 6.39
C MET A 247 5.61 9.08 7.20
N ARG A 248 5.57 8.93 8.52
CA ARG A 248 5.34 10.03 9.47
C ARG A 248 4.16 10.94 9.06
N GLY A 249 3.09 10.34 8.53
CA GLY A 249 1.87 11.04 8.11
C GLY A 249 1.91 11.68 6.73
N ARG A 250 3.01 11.59 5.98
CA ARG A 250 3.18 12.21 4.66
C ARG A 250 3.26 11.17 3.55
N LEU A 251 2.67 11.48 2.40
CA LEU A 251 2.87 10.73 1.17
C LEU A 251 4.25 11.05 0.62
N VAL A 252 5.11 10.05 0.56
CA VAL A 252 6.50 10.19 0.12
C VAL A 252 6.65 9.82 -1.34
N ARG A 253 5.89 8.83 -1.80
CA ARG A 253 5.97 8.37 -3.19
C ARG A 253 4.69 7.68 -3.62
N VAL A 254 4.34 7.83 -4.89
CA VAL A 254 3.36 6.98 -5.58
C VAL A 254 4.02 6.47 -6.85
N ALA A 255 3.92 5.18 -7.11
CA ALA A 255 4.47 4.56 -8.31
C ALA A 255 3.70 3.28 -8.65
N THR A 256 3.71 2.90 -9.92
CA THR A 256 3.26 1.57 -10.34
C THR A 256 4.22 0.50 -9.83
N VAL A 257 3.74 -0.75 -9.69
CA VAL A 257 4.63 -1.86 -9.34
C VAL A 257 5.74 -2.02 -10.39
N GLY A 258 5.42 -1.79 -11.67
CA GLY A 258 6.41 -1.82 -12.75
C GLY A 258 7.51 -0.75 -12.61
N GLU A 259 7.16 0.48 -12.25
CA GLU A 259 8.12 1.55 -11.95
C GLU A 259 8.95 1.25 -10.71
N LEU A 260 8.34 0.71 -9.66
CA LEU A 260 9.05 0.32 -8.44
C LEU A 260 10.06 -0.80 -8.71
N VAL A 261 9.75 -1.75 -9.58
CA VAL A 261 10.70 -2.79 -9.99
C VAL A 261 11.82 -2.23 -10.89
N ARG A 262 11.56 -1.18 -11.68
CA ARG A 262 12.55 -0.57 -12.59
C ARG A 262 13.48 0.44 -11.89
N ASP A 263 12.98 1.19 -10.92
CA ASP A 263 13.74 2.23 -10.21
C ASP A 263 14.67 1.68 -9.13
N GLY A 264 14.47 0.43 -8.73
CA GLY A 264 15.45 -0.30 -7.96
C GLY A 264 16.65 -0.59 -8.84
N ARG A 265 17.69 0.28 -8.78
CA ARG A 265 18.96 0.16 -9.52
C ARG A 265 19.27 -1.31 -9.81
N SER A 266 19.29 -1.69 -11.08
CA SER A 266 19.66 -3.03 -11.53
C SER A 266 21.09 -3.29 -11.11
N SER A 267 21.25 -3.89 -9.94
CA SER A 267 22.57 -4.25 -9.44
C SER A 267 22.83 -5.71 -9.79
N VAL A 268 24.09 -6.08 -9.96
CA VAL A 268 24.48 -7.45 -10.22
C VAL A 268 25.39 -7.90 -9.10
N GLU A 269 25.00 -8.98 -8.44
CA GLU A 269 25.86 -9.63 -7.46
C GLU A 269 26.75 -10.65 -8.19
N ILE A 270 28.06 -10.46 -8.10
CA ILE A 270 29.06 -11.36 -8.68
C ILE A 270 29.78 -12.05 -7.53
N ARG A 271 29.59 -13.37 -7.39
CA ARG A 271 30.24 -14.17 -6.35
C ARG A 271 31.47 -14.85 -6.92
N CYS A 272 32.62 -14.59 -6.30
CA CYS A 272 33.92 -15.09 -6.72
C CYS A 272 34.58 -15.93 -5.63
N THR A 273 35.43 -16.86 -6.06
CA THR A 273 36.34 -17.60 -5.17
C THR A 273 37.79 -17.43 -5.62
N GLY A 274 38.70 -17.51 -4.65
CA GLY A 274 40.05 -16.98 -4.79
C GLY A 274 40.07 -15.52 -4.32
N SER A 275 41.13 -15.13 -3.63
CA SER A 275 41.36 -13.74 -3.22
C SER A 275 42.29 -13.08 -4.23
N PRO A 276 41.77 -12.53 -5.35
CA PRO A 276 42.56 -11.54 -6.04
C PRO A 276 42.65 -10.36 -5.08
N VAL A 277 43.87 -10.01 -4.66
CA VAL A 277 44.14 -8.66 -4.14
C VAL A 277 43.95 -7.73 -5.33
N LEU A 278 42.68 -7.43 -5.65
CA LEU A 278 42.30 -6.54 -6.71
C LEU A 278 42.19 -5.16 -6.10
N GLU A 279 43.19 -4.31 -6.35
CA GLU A 279 42.97 -2.88 -6.23
C GLU A 279 41.96 -2.49 -7.30
N LEU A 280 40.76 -2.10 -6.86
CA LEU A 280 39.73 -1.62 -7.76
C LEU A 280 40.25 -0.35 -8.45
N PRO A 281 40.29 -0.30 -9.79
CA PRO A 281 40.67 0.93 -10.49
C PRO A 281 39.80 2.12 -10.03
N ALA A 282 40.36 3.33 -10.03
CA ALA A 282 39.64 4.56 -9.66
C ALA A 282 38.26 4.69 -10.36
N ALA A 283 38.17 4.25 -11.61
CA ALA A 283 36.94 4.24 -12.42
C ALA A 283 35.77 3.43 -11.83
N TRP A 284 36.03 2.48 -10.94
CA TRP A 284 35.02 1.60 -10.33
C TRP A 284 34.62 2.01 -8.92
N HIS A 285 35.26 3.03 -8.35
CA HIS A 285 34.91 3.53 -7.02
C HIS A 285 33.48 4.06 -7.01
N GLY A 286 32.67 3.57 -6.06
CA GLY A 286 31.24 3.91 -5.94
C GLY A 286 30.32 3.23 -6.96
N ARG A 287 30.87 2.49 -7.95
CA ARG A 287 30.11 1.68 -8.92
C ARG A 287 30.16 0.18 -8.63
N LEU A 288 31.25 -0.28 -8.02
CA LEU A 288 31.49 -1.67 -7.63
C LEU A 288 31.87 -1.71 -6.14
N GLU A 289 31.04 -2.34 -5.32
CA GLU A 289 31.30 -2.54 -3.89
C GLU A 289 31.83 -3.96 -3.65
N ARG A 290 32.87 -4.10 -2.80
CA ARG A 290 33.48 -5.38 -2.46
C ARG A 290 33.11 -5.77 -1.03
N ILE A 291 32.51 -6.95 -0.87
CA ILE A 291 32.16 -7.54 0.42
C ILE A 291 32.93 -8.86 0.57
N GLU A 292 33.87 -8.90 1.53
CA GLU A 292 34.62 -10.11 1.86
C GLU A 292 33.82 -11.02 2.80
N ARG A 293 33.68 -12.30 2.43
CA ARG A 293 33.11 -13.36 3.27
C ARG A 293 34.17 -14.45 3.50
N PRO A 294 34.03 -15.31 4.53
CA PRO A 294 35.05 -16.30 4.89
C PRO A 294 35.50 -17.25 3.78
N HIS A 295 34.66 -17.50 2.77
CA HIS A 295 34.92 -18.46 1.68
C HIS A 295 34.65 -17.93 0.27
N GLU A 296 34.22 -16.68 0.14
CA GLU A 296 33.87 -16.06 -1.15
C GLU A 296 34.07 -14.54 -1.07
N THR A 297 34.32 -13.91 -2.21
CA THR A 297 34.28 -12.45 -2.35
C THR A 297 33.05 -12.10 -3.17
N VAL A 298 32.23 -11.20 -2.66
CA VAL A 298 31.02 -10.74 -3.34
C VAL A 298 31.28 -9.34 -3.86
N PHE A 299 31.03 -9.12 -5.15
CA PHE A 299 31.07 -7.81 -5.77
C PHE A 299 29.65 -7.37 -6.13
N GLN A 300 29.25 -6.20 -5.62
CA GLN A 300 27.96 -5.58 -5.95
C GLN A 300 28.20 -4.51 -7.01
N LEU A 301 27.76 -4.76 -8.24
CA LEU A 301 27.84 -3.83 -9.35
C LEU A 301 26.52 -3.06 -9.46
N HIS A 302 26.52 -1.73 -9.44
CA HIS A 302 25.30 -0.91 -9.54
C HIS A 302 24.95 -0.45 -10.97
N ASP A 303 25.64 -1.00 -11.97
CA ASP A 303 25.56 -0.64 -13.37
C ASP A 303 25.63 -1.92 -14.23
N GLU A 304 24.48 -2.40 -14.69
CA GLU A 304 24.38 -3.66 -15.44
C GLU A 304 25.09 -3.60 -16.80
N GLU A 305 25.18 -2.42 -17.43
CA GLU A 305 25.88 -2.25 -18.71
C GLU A 305 27.38 -2.53 -18.59
N ALA A 306 27.93 -2.27 -17.40
CA ALA A 306 29.33 -2.46 -17.09
C ALA A 306 29.70 -3.90 -16.66
N LEU A 307 28.74 -4.83 -16.66
CA LEU A 307 28.93 -6.20 -16.19
C LEU A 307 30.04 -6.94 -16.92
N GLN A 308 30.11 -6.80 -18.25
CA GLN A 308 31.11 -7.48 -19.07
C GLN A 308 32.53 -7.02 -18.73
N ASP A 309 32.72 -5.71 -18.52
CA ASP A 309 34.01 -5.12 -18.18
C ASP A 309 34.49 -5.58 -16.80
N VAL A 310 33.58 -5.63 -15.82
CA VAL A 310 33.87 -6.11 -14.46
C VAL A 310 34.21 -7.60 -14.46
N LEU A 311 33.47 -8.43 -15.19
CA LEU A 311 33.79 -9.85 -15.32
C LEU A 311 35.17 -10.08 -15.95
N ALA A 312 35.50 -9.33 -17.01
CA ALA A 312 36.82 -9.40 -17.64
C ALA A 312 37.95 -8.98 -16.66
N LEU A 313 37.74 -7.92 -15.88
CA LEU A 313 38.68 -7.47 -14.85
C LEU A 313 38.91 -8.55 -13.79
N LEU A 314 37.84 -9.12 -13.25
CA LEU A 314 37.91 -10.17 -12.22
C LEU A 314 38.61 -11.43 -12.73
N MET A 315 38.30 -11.86 -13.95
CA MET A 315 38.92 -13.04 -14.57
C MET A 315 40.42 -12.82 -14.83
N ARG A 316 40.83 -11.63 -15.31
CA ARG A 316 42.25 -11.29 -15.52
C ARG A 316 43.06 -11.31 -14.23
N ALA A 317 42.42 -10.94 -13.12
CA ALA A 317 43.04 -10.98 -11.80
C ALA A 317 43.07 -12.37 -11.15
N GLY A 318 42.59 -13.39 -11.85
CA GLY A 318 42.58 -14.78 -11.35
C GLY A 318 41.40 -15.12 -10.46
N ALA A 319 40.35 -14.27 -10.40
CA ALA A 319 39.12 -14.60 -9.70
C ALA A 319 38.39 -15.75 -10.43
N ARG A 320 37.88 -16.72 -9.67
CA ARG A 320 36.95 -17.73 -10.21
C ARG A 320 35.52 -17.31 -9.91
N VAL A 321 34.84 -16.75 -10.91
CA VAL A 321 33.41 -16.40 -10.83
C VAL A 321 32.59 -17.67 -10.65
N ARG A 322 31.82 -17.76 -9.56
CA ARG A 322 30.92 -18.88 -9.26
C ARG A 322 29.48 -18.62 -9.68
N ALA A 323 29.02 -17.38 -9.52
CA ALA A 323 27.67 -16.99 -9.87
C ALA A 323 27.61 -15.51 -10.23
N VAL A 324 26.74 -15.19 -11.17
CA VAL A 324 26.34 -13.83 -11.53
C VAL A 324 24.83 -13.78 -11.37
N THR A 325 24.37 -13.04 -10.36
CA THR A 325 22.95 -12.98 -10.01
C THR A 325 22.45 -11.56 -10.23
N PRO A 326 21.52 -11.32 -11.17
CA PRO A 326 20.84 -10.04 -11.26
C PRO A 326 20.08 -9.77 -9.96
N GLN A 327 20.44 -8.70 -9.27
CA GLN A 327 19.71 -8.15 -8.16
C GLN A 327 18.85 -7.01 -8.68
N ARG A 328 17.59 -7.34 -9.02
CA ARG A 328 16.56 -6.32 -9.20
C ARG A 328 16.49 -5.56 -7.87
N GLY A 329 16.62 -4.24 -7.89
CA GLY A 329 16.48 -3.47 -6.67
C GLY A 329 15.11 -3.80 -6.06
N SER A 330 15.13 -4.28 -4.82
CA SER A 330 13.91 -4.71 -4.19
C SER A 330 13.07 -3.47 -3.86
N LEU A 331 11.75 -3.64 -3.86
CA LEU A 331 10.84 -2.64 -3.29
C LEU A 331 11.23 -2.25 -1.86
N GLU A 332 11.92 -3.15 -1.16
CA GLU A 332 12.49 -2.91 0.16
C GLU A 332 13.61 -1.86 0.11
N GLN A 333 14.53 -1.94 -0.84
CA GLN A 333 15.56 -0.91 -1.02
C GLN A 333 14.97 0.44 -1.41
N LEU A 334 13.97 0.48 -2.29
CA LEU A 334 13.27 1.72 -2.63
C LEU A 334 12.50 2.31 -1.45
N PHE A 335 11.82 1.46 -0.68
CA PHE A 335 11.15 1.86 0.54
C PHE A 335 12.16 2.40 1.56
N MET A 336 13.30 1.74 1.74
CA MET A 336 14.37 2.17 2.64
C MET A 336 15.07 3.45 2.16
N ALA A 337 15.27 3.63 0.85
CA ALA A 337 15.83 4.83 0.27
C ALA A 337 14.86 6.02 0.41
N ALA A 338 13.57 5.80 0.09
CA ALA A 338 12.53 6.79 0.33
C ALA A 338 12.45 7.14 1.82
N ALA A 339 12.55 6.14 2.71
CA ALA A 339 12.59 6.32 4.16
C ALA A 339 13.78 7.13 4.64
N GLY A 340 14.97 6.85 4.10
CA GLY A 340 16.19 7.60 4.38
C GLY A 340 16.09 9.05 3.92
N ALA A 341 15.69 9.27 2.65
CA ALA A 341 15.58 10.61 2.07
C ALA A 341 14.49 11.44 2.76
N ALA A 342 13.32 10.85 3.03
CA ALA A 342 12.25 11.53 3.77
C ALA A 342 12.69 11.86 5.19
N ARG A 343 13.39 10.95 5.88
CA ARG A 343 13.92 11.20 7.22
C ARG A 343 14.95 12.34 7.20
N ALA A 344 15.87 12.36 6.24
CA ALA A 344 16.85 13.44 6.10
C ALA A 344 16.20 14.80 5.81
N ALA A 345 15.23 14.86 4.88
CA ALA A 345 14.50 16.10 4.56
C ALA A 345 13.65 16.60 5.74
N LEU A 346 13.08 15.68 6.53
CA LEU A 346 12.29 16.01 7.71
C LEU A 346 13.15 16.46 8.89
N ASP A 347 14.27 15.80 9.14
CA ASP A 347 15.21 16.16 10.20
C ASP A 347 15.85 17.54 9.89
N ALA A 348 16.10 17.85 8.62
CA ALA A 348 16.52 19.19 8.17
C ALA A 348 15.44 20.28 8.41
N SER A 349 14.16 19.94 8.33
CA SER A 349 13.05 20.87 8.63
C SER A 349 12.77 21.06 10.13
N GLN A 350 13.38 20.25 10.99
CA GLN A 350 13.26 20.30 12.46
C GLN A 350 14.54 20.80 13.14
N ALA A 351 15.58 21.15 12.38
CA ALA A 351 16.78 21.78 12.94
C ALA A 351 16.41 23.13 13.58
N PRO A 352 16.77 23.39 14.84
CA PRO A 352 16.53 24.69 15.46
C PRO A 352 17.35 25.75 14.71
N ASP A 353 16.72 26.89 14.38
CA ASP A 353 17.42 28.08 13.91
C ASP A 353 18.60 28.35 14.84
N ALA A 354 19.81 28.31 14.28
CA ALA A 354 21.01 28.70 15.00
C ALA A 354 20.79 30.12 15.57
N PRO A 355 21.14 30.39 16.83
CA PRO A 355 20.95 31.73 17.38
C PRO A 355 21.75 32.72 16.55
N ALA A 356 21.05 33.73 16.03
CA ALA A 356 21.65 34.85 15.33
C ALA A 356 22.79 35.41 16.19
N ALA A 357 24.00 35.47 15.62
CA ALA A 357 25.15 36.07 16.25
C ALA A 357 24.78 37.47 16.73
N ALA A 358 24.82 37.68 18.04
CA ALA A 358 24.65 39.00 18.63
C ALA A 358 25.80 39.89 18.17
N GLU A 359 25.49 40.90 17.36
CA GLU A 359 26.37 42.03 17.12
C GLU A 359 26.67 42.71 18.47
N VAL A 360 27.94 42.71 18.84
CA VAL A 360 28.46 43.46 19.98
C VAL A 360 28.64 44.91 19.51
N PRO A 361 27.96 45.91 20.10
CA PRO A 361 28.27 47.30 19.83
C PRO A 361 29.53 47.70 20.61
N SER A 362 30.41 48.38 19.88
CA SER A 362 31.71 48.94 20.26
C SER A 362 31.70 49.91 21.43
#